data_AF-A0A8J7CQ88-F1
#
_entry.id   AF-A0A8J7CQ88-F1
#
_cell.length_a   1.000
_cell.length_b   1.000
_cell.length_c   1.000
_cell.angle_alpha   90.00
_cell.angle_beta   90.00
_cell.angle_gamma   90.00
#
_symmetry.space_group_name_H-M   'P 1'
#
loop_
_entity.id
_entity.type
_entity.pdbx_description
1 polymer ?
#
loop_
_entity_poly.entity_id
_entity_poly.type
_entity_poly.pdbx_seq_one_letter_code
_entity_poly.pdbx_strand_id
1 'polypeptide(L)'
;MKHREKLFELLRGCVETAQESFAVEEMIRKVEGTMPPIETVSDTQKIFCGLKFYKKKSNNYCCAVSLHRFIWMYFNGEIPDGYDVHHRDFNHDNNDIANLELVTKEAHQKIHAAIKSTRRPEKKSTFTCAVCGREYEAANRGNNAYCSAECKKKSHLKTRTCEICGNEFSATIGSSQKFCSESCYHQYRQRRETKKCPVCGKEFKIHPSRKKIYCSTKCFASTVKLREFRTCAYCGKEFSTRINGDQRFCSDECSRNARRVREIKTCPICGKMFSTVKSRGNKYCSPKCYHESRRKK
;
A
#
# COMPACT_ATOMS: atom_id res chain seq x y z
N MET A 1 2.57 -47.74 6.44
CA MET A 1 1.19 -47.18 6.43
C MET A 1 1.09 -45.89 7.26
N LYS A 2 1.38 -45.90 8.58
CA LYS A 2 1.30 -44.69 9.46
C LYS A 2 2.15 -43.47 9.02
N HIS A 3 3.36 -43.70 8.51
CA HIS A 3 4.26 -42.63 8.02
C HIS A 3 3.70 -41.88 6.79
N ARG A 4 2.95 -42.59 5.94
CA ARG A 4 2.37 -42.03 4.70
C ARG A 4 1.16 -41.13 4.98
N GLU A 5 0.40 -41.42 6.03
CA GLU A 5 -0.79 -40.66 6.43
C GLU A 5 -0.45 -39.26 6.95
N LYS A 6 0.64 -39.10 7.70
CA LYS A 6 1.11 -37.78 8.17
C LYS A 6 1.81 -36.95 7.10
N LEU A 7 2.56 -37.58 6.19
CA LEU A 7 3.07 -36.90 4.99
C LEU A 7 1.89 -36.32 4.18
N PHE A 8 0.82 -37.11 4.05
CA PHE A 8 -0.41 -36.70 3.39
C PHE A 8 -1.13 -35.56 4.14
N GLU A 9 -1.22 -35.61 5.47
CA GLU A 9 -1.84 -34.56 6.30
C GLU A 9 -1.11 -33.21 6.18
N LEU A 10 0.23 -33.21 6.16
CA LEU A 10 1.06 -32.03 5.90
C LEU A 10 0.89 -31.48 4.48
N LEU A 11 0.60 -32.35 3.52
CA LEU A 11 0.41 -31.99 2.12
C LEU A 11 -0.97 -31.44 1.79
N ARG A 12 -2.02 -31.78 2.55
CA ARG A 12 -3.37 -31.23 2.33
C ARG A 12 -3.41 -29.69 2.35
N GLY A 13 -2.46 -29.04 3.02
CA GLY A 13 -2.31 -27.58 3.02
C GLY A 13 -1.58 -26.98 1.81
N CYS A 14 -1.02 -27.82 0.92
CA CYS A 14 -0.19 -27.40 -0.23
C CYS A 14 -0.88 -27.60 -1.59
N VAL A 15 -2.02 -28.27 -1.59
CA VAL A 15 -2.73 -28.72 -2.78
C VAL A 15 -3.92 -27.77 -3.00
N GLU A 16 -3.98 -27.12 -4.15
CA GLU A 16 -5.04 -26.13 -4.44
C GLU A 16 -6.24 -26.77 -5.14
N THR A 17 -6.06 -27.96 -5.72
CA THR A 17 -7.09 -28.63 -6.52
C THR A 17 -7.30 -30.10 -6.15
N ALA A 18 -8.52 -30.60 -6.34
CA ALA A 18 -8.84 -32.02 -6.12
C ALA A 18 -8.00 -32.97 -7.01
N GLN A 19 -7.58 -32.49 -8.18
CA GLN A 19 -6.75 -33.22 -9.13
C GLN A 19 -5.30 -33.38 -8.64
N GLU A 20 -4.73 -32.34 -8.03
CA GLU A 20 -3.43 -32.42 -7.36
C GLU A 20 -3.49 -33.32 -6.11
N SER A 21 -4.61 -33.31 -5.36
CA SER A 21 -4.80 -34.18 -4.18
C SER A 21 -4.81 -35.66 -4.58
N PHE A 22 -5.55 -35.98 -5.65
CA PHE A 22 -5.63 -37.34 -6.20
C PHE A 22 -4.29 -37.82 -6.76
N ALA A 23 -3.56 -36.95 -7.47
CA ALA A 23 -2.21 -37.27 -7.96
C ALA A 23 -1.22 -37.58 -6.82
N VAL A 24 -1.27 -36.80 -5.73
CA VAL A 24 -0.45 -37.05 -4.52
C VAL A 24 -0.85 -38.38 -3.85
N GLU A 25 -2.15 -38.69 -3.73
CA GLU A 25 -2.62 -39.97 -3.16
C GLU A 25 -2.21 -41.18 -4.01
N GLU A 26 -2.35 -41.08 -5.33
CA GLU A 26 -1.99 -42.14 -6.28
C GLU A 26 -0.47 -42.37 -6.32
N MET A 27 0.32 -41.29 -6.26
CA MET A 27 1.78 -41.35 -6.18
C MET A 27 2.28 -41.98 -4.87
N ILE A 28 1.69 -41.62 -3.71
CA ILE A 28 2.03 -42.24 -2.40
C ILE A 28 1.68 -43.75 -2.38
N ARG A 29 0.69 -44.17 -3.18
CA ARG A 29 0.30 -45.58 -3.33
C ARG A 29 1.24 -46.38 -4.25
N LYS A 30 1.82 -45.76 -5.30
CA LYS A 30 2.63 -46.41 -6.35
C LYS A 30 4.14 -46.49 -6.08
N VAL A 31 4.60 -46.30 -4.84
CA VAL A 31 6.04 -46.19 -4.52
C VAL A 31 6.79 -47.52 -4.71
N GLU A 32 7.45 -47.67 -5.86
CA GLU A 32 8.52 -48.65 -6.09
C GLU A 32 9.88 -47.93 -6.12
N GLY A 33 10.59 -47.98 -4.99
CA GLY A 33 12.07 -48.02 -4.88
C GLY A 33 12.96 -46.90 -5.44
N THR A 34 12.46 -45.98 -6.26
CA THR A 34 13.27 -45.02 -7.03
C THR A 34 12.78 -43.59 -6.85
N MET A 35 13.72 -42.64 -6.89
CA MET A 35 13.43 -41.20 -6.73
C MET A 35 12.64 -40.69 -7.94
N PRO A 36 11.43 -40.14 -7.75
CA PRO A 36 10.76 -39.41 -8.82
C PRO A 36 11.65 -38.23 -9.26
N PRO A 37 11.74 -37.93 -10.57
CA PRO A 37 12.55 -36.81 -11.02
C PRO A 37 12.04 -35.48 -10.45
N ILE A 38 12.97 -34.59 -10.09
CA ILE A 38 12.64 -33.20 -9.75
C ILE A 38 12.61 -32.42 -11.07
N GLU A 39 11.43 -32.01 -11.48
CA GLU A 39 11.25 -31.20 -12.68
C GLU A 39 11.62 -29.74 -12.38
N THR A 40 12.62 -29.20 -13.07
CA THR A 40 12.99 -27.79 -12.95
C THR A 40 12.25 -26.99 -14.01
N VAL A 41 11.28 -26.17 -13.58
CA VAL A 41 10.50 -25.30 -14.48
C VAL A 41 11.26 -23.99 -14.74
N SER A 42 11.91 -23.46 -13.71
CA SER A 42 12.75 -22.26 -13.79
C SER A 42 13.70 -22.17 -12.58
N ASP A 43 14.61 -21.19 -12.57
CA ASP A 43 15.48 -20.89 -11.42
C ASP A 43 14.71 -20.54 -10.13
N THR A 44 13.42 -20.24 -10.23
CA THR A 44 12.56 -19.88 -9.10
C THR A 44 11.48 -20.91 -8.80
N GLN A 45 11.33 -21.96 -9.63
CA GLN A 45 10.26 -22.94 -9.52
C GLN A 45 10.72 -24.38 -9.83
N LYS A 46 10.44 -25.30 -8.91
CA LYS A 46 10.65 -26.74 -9.08
C LYS A 46 9.36 -27.51 -8.82
N ILE A 47 9.17 -28.63 -9.50
CA ILE A 47 8.06 -29.56 -9.28
C ILE A 47 8.62 -30.88 -8.78
N PHE A 48 8.04 -31.41 -7.71
CA PHE A 48 8.37 -32.73 -7.18
C PHE A 48 7.10 -33.42 -6.72
N CYS A 49 6.86 -34.64 -7.20
CA CYS A 49 5.61 -35.39 -6.98
C CYS A 49 4.35 -34.57 -7.32
N GLY A 50 4.37 -33.83 -8.44
CA GLY A 50 3.26 -32.98 -8.88
C GLY A 50 3.07 -31.67 -8.11
N LEU A 51 3.82 -31.44 -7.03
CA LEU A 51 3.72 -30.23 -6.20
C LEU A 51 4.72 -29.17 -6.63
N LYS A 52 4.25 -27.92 -6.73
CA LYS A 52 5.08 -26.76 -7.07
C LYS A 52 5.76 -26.17 -5.82
N PHE A 53 7.07 -25.96 -5.91
CA PHE A 53 7.88 -25.31 -4.89
C PHE A 53 8.53 -24.04 -5.45
N TYR A 54 8.56 -22.98 -4.64
CA TYR A 54 9.06 -21.66 -5.03
C TYR A 54 10.29 -21.26 -4.23
N LYS A 55 11.28 -20.65 -4.91
CA LYS A 55 12.54 -20.20 -4.29
C LYS A 55 12.32 -18.96 -3.41
N LYS A 56 12.63 -19.07 -2.11
CA LYS A 56 12.62 -17.95 -1.14
C LYS A 56 13.92 -17.15 -1.19
N LYS A 57 13.91 -15.96 -0.58
CA LYS A 57 15.13 -15.13 -0.35
C LYS A 57 16.24 -15.85 0.42
N SER A 58 15.89 -16.89 1.19
CA SER A 58 16.85 -17.76 1.88
C SER A 58 17.48 -18.82 0.98
N ASN A 59 17.23 -18.77 -0.34
CA ASN A 59 17.69 -19.73 -1.35
C ASN A 59 17.08 -21.14 -1.24
N ASN A 60 16.06 -21.33 -0.40
CA ASN A 60 15.34 -22.60 -0.25
C ASN A 60 14.08 -22.62 -1.11
N TYR A 61 13.75 -23.77 -1.71
CA TYR A 61 12.46 -24.00 -2.37
C TYR A 61 11.41 -24.45 -1.35
N CYS A 62 10.22 -23.87 -1.39
CA CYS A 62 9.16 -24.21 -0.45
C CYS A 62 7.74 -24.08 -1.02
N CYS A 63 6.84 -24.84 -0.43
CA CYS A 63 5.40 -24.62 -0.39
C CYS A 63 5.00 -24.37 1.10
N ALA A 64 4.13 -25.19 1.70
CA ALA A 64 3.96 -25.20 3.16
C ALA A 64 5.17 -25.83 3.90
N VAL A 65 5.92 -26.70 3.23
CA VAL A 65 7.19 -27.27 3.72
C VAL A 65 8.33 -26.98 2.73
N SER A 66 9.58 -27.08 3.19
CA SER A 66 10.74 -26.96 2.27
C SER A 66 10.91 -28.23 1.45
N LEU A 67 11.40 -28.09 0.21
CA LEU A 67 11.58 -29.20 -0.73
C LEU A 67 12.50 -30.30 -0.17
N HIS A 68 13.64 -29.94 0.41
CA HIS A 68 14.57 -30.91 1.01
C HIS A 68 13.96 -31.66 2.20
N ARG A 69 13.16 -31.00 3.05
CA ARG A 69 12.44 -31.67 4.15
C ARG A 69 11.39 -32.62 3.60
N PHE A 70 10.71 -32.22 2.52
CA PHE A 70 9.74 -33.05 1.84
C PHE A 70 10.37 -34.32 1.25
N ILE A 71 11.49 -34.18 0.53
CA ILE A 71 12.26 -35.29 -0.04
C ILE A 71 12.77 -36.22 1.06
N TRP A 72 13.32 -35.66 2.15
CA TRP A 72 13.71 -36.46 3.30
C TRP A 72 12.53 -37.27 3.85
N MET A 73 11.39 -36.61 4.05
CA MET A 73 10.22 -37.28 4.59
C MET A 73 9.69 -38.38 3.68
N TYR A 74 9.79 -38.20 2.36
CA TYR A 74 9.40 -39.18 1.36
C TYR A 74 10.20 -40.50 1.49
N PHE A 75 11.52 -40.42 1.68
CA PHE A 75 12.39 -41.59 1.76
C PHE A 75 12.54 -42.18 3.16
N ASN A 76 12.70 -41.33 4.17
CA ASN A 76 13.26 -41.75 5.46
C ASN A 76 12.27 -41.81 6.61
N GLY A 77 11.18 -41.04 6.60
CA GLY A 77 10.35 -40.97 7.80
C GLY A 77 9.85 -39.59 8.17
N GLU A 78 9.12 -39.52 9.27
CA GLU A 78 8.87 -38.25 9.95
C GLU A 78 10.20 -37.66 10.43
N ILE A 79 10.33 -36.33 10.36
CA ILE A 79 11.44 -35.61 10.99
C ILE A 79 11.09 -35.48 12.48
N PRO A 80 11.84 -36.11 13.41
CA PRO A 80 11.51 -36.04 14.83
C PRO A 80 11.60 -34.62 15.39
N ASP A 81 10.85 -34.35 16.46
CA ASP A 81 10.95 -33.07 17.15
C ASP A 81 12.38 -32.82 17.66
N GLY A 82 12.86 -31.60 17.43
CA GLY A 82 14.24 -31.24 17.74
C GLY A 82 15.24 -31.53 16.62
N TYR A 83 14.81 -32.11 15.49
CA TYR A 83 15.65 -32.35 14.31
C TYR A 83 15.31 -31.43 13.12
N ASP A 84 16.27 -31.31 12.21
CA ASP A 84 16.17 -30.61 10.94
C ASP A 84 16.97 -31.35 9.85
N VAL A 85 16.69 -31.04 8.59
CA VAL A 85 17.38 -31.65 7.45
C VAL A 85 18.40 -30.67 6.89
N HIS A 86 19.64 -31.10 6.74
CA HIS A 86 20.77 -30.31 6.28
C HIS A 86 21.32 -30.83 4.94
N HIS A 87 21.84 -29.92 4.11
CA HIS A 87 22.55 -30.25 2.87
C HIS A 87 24.03 -30.44 3.18
N ARG A 88 24.58 -31.65 2.96
CA ARG A 88 25.99 -31.99 3.25
C ARG A 88 26.97 -31.09 2.50
N ASP A 89 26.63 -30.69 1.28
CA ASP A 89 27.43 -29.82 0.41
C ASP A 89 27.14 -28.32 0.58
N PHE A 90 26.24 -27.93 1.48
CA PHE A 90 25.77 -26.55 1.68
C PHE A 90 25.06 -25.91 0.48
N ASN A 91 24.76 -26.68 -0.56
CA ASN A 91 24.09 -26.22 -1.76
C ASN A 91 22.59 -26.58 -1.72
N HIS A 92 21.76 -25.60 -1.36
CA HIS A 92 20.30 -25.76 -1.30
C HIS A 92 19.63 -26.14 -2.64
N ASP A 93 20.33 -25.98 -3.77
CA ASP A 93 19.85 -26.42 -5.08
C ASP A 93 20.06 -27.93 -5.32
N ASN A 94 21.03 -28.57 -4.63
CA ASN A 94 21.32 -30.00 -4.70
C ASN A 94 20.44 -30.80 -3.72
N ASN A 95 19.28 -31.26 -4.20
CA ASN A 95 18.29 -31.95 -3.37
C ASN A 95 18.34 -33.49 -3.49
N ASP A 96 19.47 -34.04 -3.94
CA ASP A 96 19.69 -35.49 -3.94
C ASP A 96 19.59 -36.04 -2.51
N ILE A 97 18.89 -37.15 -2.32
CA ILE A 97 18.68 -37.76 -1.00
C ILE A 97 20.00 -38.12 -0.30
N ALA A 98 21.05 -38.50 -1.06
CA ALA A 98 22.38 -38.78 -0.51
C ALA A 98 23.08 -37.51 0.00
N ASN A 99 22.71 -36.33 -0.54
CA ASN A 99 23.20 -35.03 -0.09
C ASN A 99 22.43 -34.48 1.12
N LEU A 100 21.34 -35.14 1.54
CA LEU A 100 20.56 -34.74 2.71
C LEU A 100 20.98 -35.53 3.95
N GLU A 101 20.99 -34.86 5.09
CA GLU A 101 21.23 -35.50 6.39
C GLU A 101 20.30 -34.96 7.47
N LEU A 102 19.87 -35.83 8.37
CA LEU A 102 19.09 -35.45 9.54
C LEU A 102 20.02 -35.10 10.68
N VAL A 103 19.90 -33.88 11.18
CA VAL A 103 20.74 -33.34 12.24
C VAL A 103 19.86 -32.77 13.35
N THR A 104 20.38 -32.69 14.57
CA THR A 104 19.67 -31.97 15.64
C THR A 104 19.65 -30.47 15.31
N LYS A 105 18.63 -29.74 15.76
CA LYS A 105 18.55 -28.28 15.60
C LYS A 105 19.80 -27.59 16.17
N GLU A 106 20.35 -28.10 17.27
CA GLU A 106 21.59 -27.60 17.87
C GLU A 106 22.80 -27.82 16.95
N ALA A 107 22.95 -29.01 16.36
CA ALA A 107 24.02 -29.30 15.42
C ALA A 107 23.88 -28.42 14.16
N HIS A 108 22.67 -28.28 13.61
CA HIS A 108 22.40 -27.41 12.48
C HIS A 108 22.80 -25.96 12.76
N GLN A 109 22.49 -25.45 13.97
CA GLN A 109 22.92 -24.11 14.39
C GLN A 109 24.45 -23.98 14.50
N LYS A 110 25.15 -24.98 15.06
CA LYS A 110 26.61 -24.98 15.16
C LYS A 110 27.28 -24.99 13.78
N ILE A 111 26.76 -25.77 12.84
CA ILE A 111 27.23 -25.81 11.46
C ILE A 111 27.14 -24.41 10.82
N HIS A 112 25.97 -23.75 10.89
CA HIS A 112 25.81 -22.39 10.35
C HIS A 112 26.61 -21.33 11.13
N ALA A 113 26.82 -21.51 12.42
CA ALA A 113 27.69 -20.64 13.21
C ALA A 113 29.16 -20.76 12.78
N ALA A 114 29.64 -21.98 12.50
CA ALA A 114 30.99 -22.22 11.99
C ALA A 114 31.18 -21.65 10.57
N ILE A 115 30.20 -21.78 9.68
CA ILE A 115 30.24 -21.13 8.36
C ILE A 115 30.27 -19.60 8.49
N LYS A 116 29.55 -19.04 9.47
CA LYS A 116 29.62 -17.60 9.75
C LYS A 116 30.97 -17.17 10.30
N SER A 117 31.66 -18.01 11.07
CA SER A 117 32.99 -17.69 11.64
C SER A 117 34.12 -17.80 10.62
N THR A 118 33.97 -18.62 9.56
CA THR A 118 34.93 -18.67 8.45
C THR A 118 34.77 -17.53 7.45
N ARG A 119 33.64 -16.81 7.47
CA ARG A 119 33.47 -15.61 6.65
C ARG A 119 34.42 -14.51 7.11
N ARG A 120 35.22 -14.00 6.17
CA ARG A 120 36.10 -12.86 6.41
C ARG A 120 35.26 -11.68 6.94
N PRO A 121 35.68 -11.00 8.02
CA PRO A 121 34.92 -9.90 8.58
C PRO A 121 34.64 -8.83 7.53
N GLU A 122 33.39 -8.37 7.45
CA GLU A 122 32.99 -7.33 6.52
C GLU A 122 33.83 -6.06 6.78
N LYS A 123 34.44 -5.52 5.73
CA LYS A 123 35.22 -4.27 5.82
C LYS A 123 34.29 -3.15 6.30
N LYS A 124 34.56 -2.63 7.51
CA LYS A 124 33.84 -1.47 8.04
C LYS A 124 34.34 -0.19 7.39
N SER A 125 33.49 0.82 7.37
CA SER A 125 33.84 2.17 6.94
C SER A 125 33.25 3.17 7.93
N THR A 126 33.87 4.34 8.01
CA THR A 126 33.42 5.44 8.86
C THR A 126 32.35 6.24 8.13
N PHE A 127 31.24 6.52 8.82
CA PHE A 127 30.12 7.29 8.31
C PHE A 127 29.74 8.40 9.28
N THR A 128 29.22 9.50 8.77
CA THR A 128 28.70 10.61 9.57
C THR A 128 27.18 10.54 9.65
N CYS A 129 26.62 10.57 10.87
CA CYS A 129 25.17 10.54 11.06
C CYS A 129 24.52 11.84 10.60
N ALA A 130 23.55 11.77 9.69
CA ALA A 130 22.82 12.93 9.16
C ALA A 130 21.94 13.67 10.20
N VAL A 131 21.77 13.12 11.41
CA VAL A 131 20.92 13.70 12.47
C VAL A 131 21.73 14.28 13.62
N CYS A 132 22.77 13.58 14.08
CA CYS A 132 23.56 14.02 15.23
C CYS A 132 24.99 14.44 14.88
N GLY A 133 25.41 14.28 13.62
CA GLY A 133 26.76 14.64 13.16
C GLY A 133 27.89 13.74 13.65
N ARG A 134 27.61 12.76 14.53
CA ARG A 134 28.65 11.86 15.06
C ARG A 134 29.13 10.87 14.00
N GLU A 135 30.43 10.61 14.04
CA GLU A 135 31.07 9.55 13.27
C GLU A 135 30.81 8.19 13.92
N TYR A 136 30.59 7.17 13.08
CA TYR A 136 30.38 5.80 13.51
C TYR A 136 30.84 4.80 12.45
N GLU A 137 31.25 3.62 12.89
CA GLU A 137 31.71 2.56 12.00
C GLU A 137 30.62 1.52 11.75
N ALA A 138 30.41 1.17 10.48
CA ALA A 138 29.48 0.13 10.09
C ALA A 138 29.92 -0.54 8.79
N ALA A 139 29.35 -1.71 8.50
CA ALA A 139 29.49 -2.32 7.18
C ALA A 139 28.77 -1.44 6.15
N ASN A 140 29.39 -1.22 4.99
CA ASN A 140 28.79 -0.42 3.92
C ASN A 140 27.68 -1.23 3.23
N ARG A 141 26.42 -0.91 3.56
CA ARG A 141 25.23 -1.56 3.00
C ARG A 141 24.36 -0.60 2.20
N GLY A 142 24.87 0.60 1.91
CA GLY A 142 24.13 1.66 1.22
C GLY A 142 23.02 2.32 2.05
N ASN A 143 22.91 2.03 3.36
CA ASN A 143 21.87 2.55 4.25
C ASN A 143 22.42 3.18 5.55
N ASN A 144 23.66 3.66 5.50
CA ASN A 144 24.45 4.17 6.62
C ASN A 144 24.26 5.69 6.86
N ALA A 145 23.05 6.21 6.67
CA ALA A 145 22.77 7.63 6.91
C ALA A 145 22.65 7.99 8.41
N TYR A 146 22.43 7.01 9.28
CA TYR A 146 22.12 7.23 10.70
C TYR A 146 22.90 6.26 11.60
N CYS A 147 23.51 6.78 12.67
CA CYS A 147 24.29 5.97 13.60
C CYS A 147 23.44 5.03 14.48
N SER A 148 22.13 5.28 14.61
CA SER A 148 21.25 4.50 15.46
C SER A 148 19.79 4.53 14.99
N ALA A 149 19.00 3.56 15.48
CA ALA A 149 17.56 3.52 15.25
C ALA A 149 16.85 4.78 15.76
N GLU A 150 17.36 5.39 16.84
CA GLU A 150 16.83 6.65 17.38
C GLU A 150 17.08 7.83 16.43
N CYS A 151 18.29 7.95 15.89
CA CYS A 151 18.61 8.98 14.90
C CYS A 151 17.72 8.82 13.67
N LYS A 152 17.54 7.58 13.19
CA LYS A 152 16.60 7.30 12.10
C LYS A 152 15.16 7.70 12.42
N LYS A 153 14.68 7.45 13.66
CA LYS A 153 13.34 7.91 14.07
C LYS A 153 13.26 9.44 14.06
N LYS A 154 14.27 10.13 14.59
CA LYS A 154 14.33 11.60 14.63
C LYS A 154 14.34 12.22 13.24
N SER A 155 15.01 11.64 12.25
CA SER A 155 14.97 12.16 10.87
C SER A 155 13.59 12.10 10.23
N HIS A 156 12.69 11.26 10.74
CA HIS A 156 11.30 11.17 10.28
C HIS A 156 10.35 12.10 11.05
N LEU A 157 10.85 12.93 11.97
CA LEU A 157 10.04 13.92 12.69
C LEU A 157 10.16 15.30 12.05
N LYS A 158 9.04 16.02 12.05
CA LYS A 158 8.95 17.41 11.63
C LYS A 158 8.23 18.22 12.70
N THR A 159 8.77 19.40 13.01
CA THR A 159 8.14 20.37 13.91
C THR A 159 6.86 20.91 13.28
N ARG A 160 5.79 20.95 14.07
CA ARG A 160 4.48 21.50 13.72
C ARG A 160 3.97 22.35 14.87
N THR A 161 3.11 23.31 14.56
CA THR A 161 2.47 24.18 15.55
C THR A 161 1.06 23.67 15.87
N CYS A 162 0.71 23.60 17.15
CA CYS A 162 -0.62 23.19 17.59
C CYS A 162 -1.67 24.24 17.24
N GLU A 163 -2.79 23.85 16.60
CA GLU A 163 -3.88 24.77 16.21
C GLU A 163 -4.66 25.37 17.41
N ILE A 164 -4.46 24.84 18.64
CA ILE A 164 -5.16 25.29 19.85
C ILE A 164 -4.28 26.13 20.76
N CYS A 165 -3.13 25.60 21.19
CA CYS A 165 -2.25 26.30 22.13
C CYS A 165 -1.10 27.08 21.47
N GLY A 166 -0.86 26.90 20.16
CA GLY A 166 0.26 27.54 19.47
C GLY A 166 1.64 26.94 19.76
N ASN A 167 1.75 25.97 20.66
CA ASN A 167 3.04 25.36 20.98
C ASN A 167 3.56 24.47 19.83
N GLU A 168 4.87 24.42 19.70
CA GLU A 168 5.56 23.52 18.78
C GLU A 168 5.59 22.08 19.30
N PHE A 169 5.39 21.12 18.40
CA PHE A 169 5.46 19.69 18.70
C PHE A 169 6.01 18.90 17.52
N SER A 170 6.58 17.72 17.81
CA SER A 170 7.16 16.84 16.80
C SER A 170 6.15 15.82 16.31
N ALA A 171 5.92 15.79 14.99
CA ALA A 171 5.06 14.81 14.34
C ALA A 171 5.81 14.07 13.23
N THR A 172 5.40 12.83 12.95
CA THR A 172 6.01 12.07 11.83
C THR A 172 5.71 12.75 10.49
N ILE A 173 6.68 12.75 9.57
CA ILE A 173 6.50 13.24 8.20
C ILE A 173 5.33 12.50 7.55
N GLY A 174 4.39 13.24 6.97
CA GLY A 174 3.16 12.70 6.39
C GLY A 174 1.98 12.60 7.36
N SER A 175 2.20 12.82 8.67
CA SER A 175 1.10 12.85 9.64
C SER A 175 0.18 14.05 9.44
N SER A 176 -1.14 13.80 9.53
CA SER A 176 -2.19 14.82 9.56
C SER A 176 -2.47 15.35 10.98
N GLN A 177 -1.59 15.08 11.94
CA GLN A 177 -1.74 15.53 13.32
C GLN A 177 -1.68 17.06 13.41
N LYS A 178 -2.70 17.64 14.07
CA LYS A 178 -2.91 19.10 14.20
C LYS A 178 -2.68 19.63 15.61
N PHE A 179 -2.65 18.74 16.59
CA PHE A 179 -2.65 19.09 18.01
C PHE A 179 -1.46 18.40 18.71
N CYS A 180 -0.86 19.11 19.66
CA CYS A 180 0.29 18.61 20.42
C CYS A 180 -0.10 17.56 21.46
N SER A 181 -1.35 17.54 21.92
CA SER A 181 -1.82 16.65 22.99
C SER A 181 -3.31 16.31 22.88
N GLU A 182 -3.71 15.24 23.57
CA GLU A 182 -5.12 14.82 23.69
C GLU A 182 -5.97 15.93 24.32
N SER A 183 -5.42 16.68 25.28
CA SER A 183 -6.08 17.85 25.88
C SER A 183 -6.43 18.92 24.83
N CYS A 184 -5.48 19.30 23.97
CA CYS A 184 -5.74 20.25 22.89
C CYS A 184 -6.78 19.71 21.90
N TYR A 185 -6.76 18.41 21.61
CA TYR A 185 -7.77 17.78 20.78
C TYR A 185 -9.17 17.84 21.40
N HIS A 186 -9.31 17.60 22.70
CA HIS A 186 -10.58 17.74 23.42
C HIS A 186 -11.10 19.18 23.44
N GLN A 187 -10.23 20.16 23.66
CA GLN A 187 -10.59 21.58 23.59
C GLN A 187 -11.13 21.95 22.20
N TYR A 188 -10.45 21.52 21.14
CA TYR A 188 -10.93 21.68 19.77
C TYR A 188 -12.32 21.05 19.59
N ARG A 189 -12.50 19.79 20.03
CA ARG A 189 -13.78 19.07 19.89
C ARG A 189 -14.95 19.74 20.61
N GLN A 190 -14.70 20.45 21.71
CA GLN A 190 -15.74 21.12 22.49
C GLN A 190 -16.11 22.51 21.95
N ARG A 191 -15.27 23.12 21.12
CA ARG A 191 -15.51 24.44 20.54
C ARG A 191 -16.84 24.49 19.76
N ARG A 192 -17.67 25.49 20.04
CA ARG A 192 -18.93 25.76 19.33
C ARG A 192 -19.00 27.23 18.92
N GLU A 193 -19.56 27.48 17.75
CA GLU A 193 -19.97 28.79 17.26
C GLU A 193 -21.50 28.81 17.08
N THR A 194 -22.13 29.94 17.39
CA THR A 194 -23.57 30.12 17.20
C THR A 194 -23.83 30.76 15.84
N LYS A 195 -24.75 30.18 15.06
CA LYS A 195 -25.24 30.73 13.78
C LYS A 195 -26.75 30.91 13.80
N LYS A 196 -27.25 31.89 13.05
CA LYS A 196 -28.69 32.08 12.80
C LYS A 196 -29.10 31.36 11.52
N CYS A 197 -30.16 30.58 11.58
CA CYS A 197 -30.71 29.90 10.40
C CYS A 197 -31.41 30.92 9.49
N PRO A 198 -31.04 31.04 8.20
CA PRO A 198 -31.67 32.00 7.28
C PRO A 198 -33.16 31.74 7.00
N VAL A 199 -33.65 30.53 7.27
CA VAL A 199 -35.03 30.11 6.94
C VAL A 199 -36.00 30.36 8.09
N CYS A 200 -35.58 30.10 9.33
CA CYS A 200 -36.45 30.16 10.51
C CYS A 200 -35.96 31.11 11.60
N GLY A 201 -34.84 31.79 11.39
CA GLY A 201 -34.23 32.73 12.35
C GLY A 201 -33.58 32.07 13.58
N LYS A 202 -33.89 30.80 13.87
CA LYS A 202 -33.40 30.11 15.09
C LYS A 202 -31.88 30.04 15.14
N GLU A 203 -31.34 30.33 16.31
CA GLU A 203 -29.92 30.16 16.63
C GLU A 203 -29.59 28.69 16.87
N PHE A 204 -28.44 28.25 16.36
CA PHE A 204 -27.96 26.89 16.53
C PHE A 204 -26.43 26.84 16.68
N LYS A 205 -25.94 25.91 17.49
CA LYS A 205 -24.51 25.73 17.78
C LYS A 205 -23.89 24.71 16.82
N ILE A 206 -22.78 25.07 16.19
CA ILE A 206 -22.00 24.15 15.34
C ILE A 206 -20.52 24.21 15.67
N HIS A 207 -19.78 23.20 15.26
CA HIS A 207 -18.33 23.25 15.30
C HIS A 207 -17.81 24.14 14.14
N PRO A 208 -16.83 25.04 14.36
CA PRO A 208 -16.35 25.98 13.33
C PRO A 208 -15.87 25.35 12.02
N SER A 209 -15.39 24.11 12.06
CA SER A 209 -15.01 23.38 10.83
C SER A 209 -16.19 22.94 9.97
N ARG A 210 -17.42 22.93 10.51
CA ARG A 210 -18.62 22.49 9.78
C ARG A 210 -19.23 23.67 9.03
N LYS A 211 -19.38 23.54 7.72
CA LYS A 211 -20.00 24.56 6.86
C LYS A 211 -21.54 24.46 6.81
N LYS A 212 -22.18 24.09 7.92
CA LYS A 212 -23.65 23.94 7.99
C LYS A 212 -24.30 25.33 8.11
N ILE A 213 -25.21 25.64 7.20
CA ILE A 213 -25.89 26.96 7.13
C ILE A 213 -27.26 26.94 7.85
N TYR A 214 -27.95 25.80 7.82
CA TYR A 214 -29.32 25.67 8.33
C TYR A 214 -29.34 24.91 9.66
N CYS A 215 -30.30 25.22 10.54
CA CYS A 215 -30.41 24.54 11.83
C CYS A 215 -30.80 23.06 11.68
N SER A 216 -31.65 22.71 10.72
CA SER A 216 -32.20 21.36 10.51
C SER A 216 -32.22 20.93 9.04
N THR A 217 -32.38 19.63 8.81
CA THR A 217 -32.61 19.07 7.47
C THR A 217 -33.89 19.59 6.84
N LYS A 218 -34.94 19.86 7.64
CA LYS A 218 -36.20 20.47 7.17
C LYS A 218 -35.97 21.87 6.59
N CYS A 219 -35.22 22.72 7.30
CA CYS A 219 -34.88 24.07 6.82
C CYS A 219 -33.94 24.05 5.62
N PHE A 220 -33.08 23.03 5.49
CA PHE A 220 -32.29 22.83 4.26
C PHE A 220 -33.19 22.39 3.10
N ALA A 221 -34.09 21.44 3.32
CA ALA A 221 -34.96 20.92 2.26
C ALA A 221 -35.93 21.98 1.72
N SER A 222 -36.38 22.92 2.56
CA SER A 222 -37.26 24.02 2.11
C SER A 222 -36.57 24.95 1.12
N THR A 223 -35.24 25.13 1.18
CA THR A 223 -34.52 25.95 0.19
C THR A 223 -34.24 25.19 -1.11
N VAL A 224 -34.07 23.87 -1.05
CA VAL A 224 -33.85 23.01 -2.23
C VAL A 224 -35.10 22.90 -3.11
N LYS A 225 -36.30 23.10 -2.54
CA LYS A 225 -37.57 23.09 -3.29
C LYS A 225 -37.75 24.33 -4.19
N LEU A 226 -37.01 25.40 -3.94
CA LEU A 226 -37.12 26.62 -4.73
C LEU A 226 -36.49 26.39 -6.11
N ARG A 227 -37.34 26.46 -7.15
CA ARG A 227 -36.94 26.40 -8.55
C ARG A 227 -37.05 27.78 -9.18
N GLU A 228 -36.18 28.06 -10.11
CA GLU A 228 -36.25 29.20 -11.02
C GLU A 228 -36.22 28.71 -12.47
N PHE A 229 -36.75 29.53 -13.38
CA PHE A 229 -36.63 29.28 -14.81
C PHE A 229 -35.34 29.92 -15.32
N ARG A 230 -34.57 29.16 -16.10
CA ARG A 230 -33.38 29.64 -16.81
C ARG A 230 -33.48 29.29 -18.28
N THR A 231 -32.78 30.05 -19.10
CA THR A 231 -32.65 29.80 -20.53
C THR A 231 -31.49 28.84 -20.81
N CYS A 232 -31.72 27.80 -21.61
CA CYS A 232 -30.68 26.83 -21.98
C CYS A 232 -29.59 27.49 -22.82
N ALA A 233 -28.33 27.39 -22.40
CA ALA A 233 -27.18 27.99 -23.09
C ALA A 233 -26.85 27.37 -24.46
N TYR A 234 -27.54 26.29 -24.86
CA TYR A 234 -27.38 25.64 -26.16
C TYR A 234 -28.56 25.91 -27.10
N CYS A 235 -29.78 25.56 -26.68
CA CYS A 235 -30.97 25.61 -27.54
C CYS A 235 -31.90 26.81 -27.27
N GLY A 236 -31.61 27.64 -26.26
CA GLY A 236 -32.44 28.81 -25.93
C GLY A 236 -33.77 28.51 -25.26
N LYS A 237 -34.17 27.25 -25.08
CA LYS A 237 -35.43 26.89 -24.40
C LYS A 237 -35.37 27.17 -22.90
N GLU A 238 -36.49 27.60 -22.33
CA GLU A 238 -36.64 27.75 -20.88
C GLU A 238 -36.74 26.39 -20.18
N PHE A 239 -36.13 26.28 -19.00
CA PHE A 239 -36.17 25.09 -18.16
C PHE A 239 -36.12 25.45 -16.67
N SER A 240 -36.69 24.61 -15.81
CA SER A 240 -36.65 24.81 -14.36
C SER A 240 -35.40 24.19 -13.73
N THR A 241 -34.71 24.95 -12.88
CA THR A 241 -33.53 24.52 -12.12
C THR A 241 -33.61 24.99 -10.68
N ARG A 242 -32.80 24.42 -9.80
CA ARG A 242 -32.63 24.93 -8.43
C ARG A 242 -32.02 26.34 -8.47
N ILE A 243 -32.50 27.25 -7.62
CA ILE A 243 -32.01 28.65 -7.55
C ILE A 243 -30.48 28.71 -7.39
N ASN A 244 -29.89 27.83 -6.57
CA ASN A 244 -28.44 27.75 -6.36
C ASN A 244 -27.77 26.61 -7.16
N GLY A 245 -28.45 26.06 -8.17
CA GLY A 245 -27.89 25.05 -9.07
C GLY A 245 -26.95 25.68 -10.09
N ASP A 246 -25.94 24.95 -10.53
CA ASP A 246 -25.02 25.34 -11.61
C ASP A 246 -25.47 24.81 -12.99
N GLN A 247 -26.67 24.26 -13.08
CA GLN A 247 -27.22 23.71 -14.33
C GLN A 247 -27.43 24.82 -15.37
N ARG A 248 -26.84 24.63 -16.56
CA ARG A 248 -26.86 25.58 -17.70
C ARG A 248 -27.61 25.09 -18.92
N PHE A 249 -27.99 23.81 -18.94
CA PHE A 249 -28.63 23.15 -20.06
C PHE A 249 -29.92 22.47 -19.62
N CYS A 250 -30.93 22.50 -20.49
CA CYS A 250 -32.22 21.87 -20.21
C CYS A 250 -32.16 20.32 -20.23
N SER A 251 -31.16 19.73 -20.90
CA SER A 251 -30.98 18.28 -20.99
C SER A 251 -29.52 17.87 -21.13
N ASP A 252 -29.22 16.60 -20.85
CA ASP A 252 -27.90 16.00 -21.07
C ASP A 252 -27.49 16.02 -22.55
N GLU A 253 -28.46 15.94 -23.46
CA GLU A 253 -28.21 16.06 -24.90
C GLU A 253 -27.72 17.46 -25.27
N CYS A 254 -28.39 18.50 -24.78
CA CYS A 254 -27.93 19.88 -24.96
C CYS A 254 -26.54 20.11 -24.35
N SER A 255 -26.26 19.51 -23.19
CA SER A 255 -24.94 19.53 -22.56
C SER A 255 -23.86 18.86 -23.43
N ARG A 256 -24.17 17.70 -24.03
CA ARG A 256 -23.26 16.99 -24.95
C ARG A 256 -23.01 17.76 -26.23
N ASN A 257 -24.06 18.30 -26.86
CA ASN A 257 -23.93 19.07 -28.09
C ASN A 257 -23.15 20.38 -27.86
N ALA A 258 -23.40 21.08 -26.75
CA ALA A 258 -22.67 22.28 -26.37
C ALA A 258 -21.17 22.04 -26.09
N ARG A 259 -20.75 20.80 -25.80
CA ARG A 259 -19.32 20.44 -25.64
C ARG A 259 -18.60 20.28 -26.98
N ARG A 260 -19.34 20.04 -28.07
CA ARG A 260 -18.78 19.87 -29.43
C ARG A 260 -18.48 21.22 -30.09
N VAL A 261 -19.19 22.28 -29.70
CA VAL A 261 -19.00 23.63 -30.25
C VAL A 261 -17.70 24.24 -29.71
N ARG A 262 -16.75 24.51 -30.63
CA ARG A 262 -15.46 25.14 -30.34
C ARG A 262 -15.48 26.61 -30.73
N GLU A 263 -14.74 27.43 -29.99
CA GLU A 263 -14.44 28.82 -30.32
C GLU A 263 -12.92 29.05 -30.16
N ILE A 264 -12.35 29.92 -30.98
CA ILE A 264 -10.94 30.31 -30.88
C ILE A 264 -10.85 31.61 -30.08
N LYS A 265 -9.98 31.63 -29.07
CA LYS A 265 -9.76 32.79 -28.19
C LYS A 265 -8.28 33.12 -28.10
N THR A 266 -7.98 34.38 -27.83
CA THR A 266 -6.62 34.86 -27.56
C THR A 266 -6.38 34.91 -26.05
N CYS A 267 -5.29 34.30 -25.57
CA CYS A 267 -4.99 34.30 -24.15
C CYS A 267 -4.52 35.69 -23.68
N PRO A 268 -5.15 36.30 -22.64
CA PRO A 268 -4.75 37.63 -22.16
C PRO A 268 -3.35 37.70 -21.53
N ILE A 269 -2.74 36.56 -21.18
CA ILE A 269 -1.46 36.50 -20.49
C ILE A 269 -0.29 36.32 -21.46
N CYS A 270 -0.45 35.44 -22.46
CA CYS A 270 0.64 35.08 -23.38
C CYS A 270 0.35 35.40 -24.85
N GLY A 271 -0.82 35.98 -25.18
CA GLY A 271 -1.20 36.34 -26.56
C GLY A 271 -1.49 35.15 -27.49
N LYS A 272 -1.26 33.90 -27.06
CA LYS A 272 -1.48 32.73 -27.92
C LYS A 272 -2.96 32.49 -28.19
N MET A 273 -3.28 32.22 -29.46
CA MET A 273 -4.58 31.71 -29.86
C MET A 273 -4.76 30.26 -29.38
N PHE A 274 -5.93 29.93 -28.87
CA PHE A 274 -6.27 28.59 -28.42
C PHE A 274 -7.75 28.27 -28.68
N SER A 275 -8.04 27.00 -28.98
CA SER A 275 -9.41 26.51 -29.15
C SER A 275 -9.99 26.09 -27.80
N THR A 276 -11.20 26.55 -27.49
CA THR A 276 -11.91 26.15 -26.28
C THR A 276 -13.37 25.83 -26.55
N VAL A 277 -14.01 25.14 -25.61
CA VAL A 277 -15.43 24.82 -25.70
C VAL A 277 -16.22 26.10 -25.37
N LYS A 278 -17.10 26.54 -26.28
CA LYS A 278 -17.87 27.79 -26.15
C LYS A 278 -18.63 27.87 -24.81
N SER A 279 -19.22 26.75 -24.40
CA SER A 279 -19.99 26.68 -23.14
C SER A 279 -19.14 26.78 -21.86
N ARG A 280 -17.83 26.50 -21.88
CA ARG A 280 -16.97 26.53 -20.68
C ARG A 280 -16.50 27.93 -20.31
N GLY A 281 -16.47 28.87 -21.26
CA GLY A 281 -16.06 30.25 -20.99
C GLY A 281 -14.60 30.40 -20.52
N ASN A 282 -13.72 29.45 -20.87
CA ASN A 282 -12.29 29.54 -20.51
C ASN A 282 -11.67 30.81 -21.09
N LYS A 283 -10.89 31.52 -20.26
CA LYS A 283 -10.21 32.77 -20.62
C LYS A 283 -8.72 32.59 -20.93
N TYR A 284 -8.11 31.51 -20.46
CA TYR A 284 -6.66 31.29 -20.56
C TYR A 284 -6.35 30.02 -21.34
N CYS A 285 -5.23 30.01 -22.07
CA CYS A 285 -4.82 28.86 -22.88
C CYS A 285 -4.30 27.67 -22.07
N SER A 286 -3.87 27.88 -20.82
CA SER A 286 -3.30 26.83 -19.96
C SER A 286 -3.48 27.13 -18.47
N PRO A 287 -3.36 26.11 -17.58
CA PRO A 287 -3.34 26.31 -16.13
C PRO A 287 -2.22 27.26 -15.67
N LYS A 288 -1.06 27.24 -16.34
CA LYS A 288 0.06 28.15 -16.05
C LYS A 288 -0.38 29.61 -16.19
N CYS A 289 -0.98 29.97 -17.34
CA CYS A 289 -1.50 31.31 -17.58
C CYS A 289 -2.64 31.68 -16.60
N TYR A 290 -3.50 30.73 -16.23
CA TYR A 290 -4.52 30.98 -15.20
C TYR A 290 -3.89 31.35 -13.84
N HIS A 291 -2.90 30.61 -13.36
CA HIS A 291 -2.25 30.91 -12.08
C HIS A 291 -1.45 32.22 -12.13
N GLU A 292 -0.80 32.50 -13.25
CA GLU A 292 -0.08 33.76 -13.46
C GLU A 292 -1.02 34.97 -13.39
N SER A 293 -2.23 34.87 -13.96
CA SER A 293 -3.24 35.93 -13.85
C SER A 293 -3.68 36.22 -12.41
N ARG A 294 -3.56 35.24 -11.49
CA ARG A 294 -3.89 35.41 -10.06
C ARG A 294 -2.75 35.99 -9.22
N ARG A 295 -1.51 35.96 -9.72
CA ARG A 295 -0.33 36.54 -9.05
C ARG A 295 -0.15 38.04 -9.35
N LYS A 296 -0.74 38.53 -10.43
CA LYS A 296 -0.74 39.96 -10.84
C LYS A 296 -1.93 40.76 -10.24
N LYS A 297 -2.63 40.20 -9.26
CA LYS A 297 -3.68 40.85 -8.46
C LYS A 297 -3.18 40.98 -7.02
#